data_AF-A0A011QG14-F1
#
_entry.id   AF-A0A011QG14-F1
#
_cell.length_a   1.000
_cell.length_b   1.000
_cell.length_c   1.000
_cell.angle_alpha   90.00
_cell.angle_beta   90.00
_cell.angle_gamma   90.00
#
_symmetry.space_group_name_H-M   'P 1'
#
loop_
_entity.id
_entity.type
_entity.pdbx_description
1 polymer ?
#
loop_
_entity_poly.entity_id
_entity_poly.type
_entity_poly.pdbx_seq_one_letter_code
_entity_poly.pdbx_strand_id
1 'polypeptide(L)'
;MRLLRCRGIAADGEIWLQCFPRVLGYVFNPVSFWLCNNRNEELVAVLAEANDTFGERHLYLLAHADGPPIRDGETIDRSKVFHVSPFMAVAGDYPFRFHTRGGRRLARIEHAGAGGDLLHTSISGAVQPLSTGPLLRAFCRIPLLTFGIVLRIH
;
A
#
# COMPACT_ATOMS: atom_id res chain seq x y z
N MET A 1 11.17 12.00 6.10
CA MET A 1 11.17 12.16 7.57
C MET A 1 10.65 13.50 8.09
N ARG A 2 10.84 14.64 7.40
CA ARG A 2 10.35 15.95 7.89
C ARG A 2 8.84 16.00 8.13
N LEU A 3 8.04 15.39 7.25
CA LEU A 3 6.57 15.33 7.37
C LEU A 3 6.11 14.62 8.66
N LEU A 4 6.70 13.46 8.98
CA LEU A 4 6.35 12.68 10.18
C LEU A 4 6.72 13.44 11.46
N ARG A 5 7.92 14.06 11.48
CA ARG A 5 8.36 14.89 12.61
C ARG A 5 7.46 16.12 12.83
N CYS A 6 7.02 16.79 11.75
CA CYS A 6 6.07 17.90 11.85
C CYS A 6 4.68 17.48 12.38
N ARG A 7 4.34 16.19 12.28
CA ARG A 7 3.11 15.60 12.81
C ARG A 7 3.29 14.94 14.19
N GLY A 8 4.46 15.10 14.81
CA GLY A 8 4.78 14.50 16.11
C GLY A 8 5.00 12.98 16.08
N ILE A 9 5.12 12.36 14.90
CA ILE A 9 5.27 10.91 14.76
C ILE A 9 6.75 10.52 14.82
N ALA A 10 7.12 9.74 15.83
CA ALA A 10 8.47 9.22 16.03
C ALA A 10 8.70 7.91 15.25
N ALA A 11 8.89 8.03 13.93
CA ALA A 11 9.33 6.92 13.08
C ALA A 11 10.87 6.88 12.97
N ASP A 12 11.52 6.40 14.03
CA ASP A 12 12.97 6.37 14.20
C ASP A 12 13.60 4.98 14.05
N GLY A 13 12.81 3.98 13.62
CA GLY A 13 13.28 2.63 13.33
C GLY A 13 13.35 2.32 11.84
N GLU A 14 13.14 1.05 11.50
CA GLU A 14 13.19 0.55 10.13
C GLU A 14 12.03 1.07 9.28
N ILE A 15 12.32 1.33 8.00
CA ILE A 15 11.31 1.72 7.01
C ILE A 15 11.27 0.65 5.92
N TRP A 16 10.08 0.10 5.69
CA TRP A 16 9.85 -0.88 4.64
C TRP A 16 9.06 -0.26 3.50
N LEU A 17 9.47 -0.54 2.26
CA LEU A 17 8.72 -0.21 1.06
C LEU A 17 8.07 -1.47 0.50
N GLN A 18 6.74 -1.46 0.41
CA GLN A 18 5.95 -2.45 -0.33
C GLN A 18 5.42 -1.82 -1.62
N CYS A 19 5.97 -2.20 -2.75
CA CYS A 19 5.61 -1.66 -4.06
C CYS A 19 5.74 -2.73 -5.16
N PHE A 20 5.18 -2.46 -6.33
CA PHE A 20 5.43 -3.27 -7.53
C PHE A 20 6.63 -2.71 -8.31
N PRO A 21 7.66 -3.52 -8.61
CA PRO A 21 8.76 -3.08 -9.44
C PRO A 21 8.32 -2.90 -10.90
N ARG A 22 8.96 -1.97 -11.60
CA ARG A 22 8.82 -1.85 -13.05
C ARG A 22 9.44 -3.09 -13.72
N VAL A 23 8.69 -3.77 -14.57
CA VAL A 23 9.16 -4.97 -15.29
C VAL A 23 9.06 -4.72 -16.79
N LEU A 24 10.19 -4.81 -17.51
CA LEU A 24 10.27 -4.68 -18.97
C LEU A 24 9.62 -3.41 -19.54
N GLY A 25 9.73 -2.28 -18.84
CA GLY A 25 9.16 -1.00 -19.27
C GLY A 25 7.68 -0.81 -18.95
N TYR A 26 6.98 -1.86 -18.50
CA TYR A 26 5.60 -1.78 -18.02
C TYR A 26 5.59 -1.53 -16.51
N VAL A 27 4.85 -0.51 -16.07
CA VAL A 27 4.61 -0.23 -14.65
C VAL A 27 3.12 -0.34 -14.39
N PHE A 28 2.75 -1.26 -13.51
CA PHE A 28 1.43 -1.27 -12.88
C PHE A 28 1.68 -1.10 -11.38
N ASN A 29 1.88 0.14 -10.96
CA ASN A 29 2.11 0.50 -9.56
C ASN A 29 0.94 1.36 -9.05
N PRO A 30 -0.26 0.75 -8.87
CA PRO A 30 -1.44 1.50 -8.47
C PRO A 30 -1.25 2.14 -7.09
N VAL A 31 -0.47 1.49 -6.20
CA VAL A 31 -0.15 2.01 -4.87
C VAL A 31 1.17 1.44 -4.34
N SER A 32 1.94 2.28 -3.65
CA SER A 32 3.11 1.91 -2.87
C SER A 32 2.91 2.26 -1.39
N PHE A 33 3.31 1.38 -0.48
CA PHE A 33 3.16 1.60 0.96
C PHE A 33 4.53 1.69 1.63
N TRP A 34 4.79 2.82 2.28
CA TRP A 34 5.96 3.01 3.14
C TRP A 34 5.56 2.76 4.58
N LEU A 35 5.92 1.60 5.12
CA LEU A 35 5.67 1.19 6.49
C LEU A 35 6.80 1.72 7.37
N CYS A 36 6.47 2.63 8.28
CA CYS A 36 7.43 3.34 9.10
C CYS A 36 7.35 2.81 10.54
N ASN A 37 8.42 2.16 11.00
CA ASN A 37 8.49 1.61 12.35
C ASN A 37 9.22 2.57 13.30
N ASN A 38 8.96 2.41 14.60
CA ASN A 38 9.76 3.02 15.67
C ASN A 38 10.93 2.09 16.06
N ARG A 39 11.78 2.54 16.98
CA ARG A 39 12.90 1.76 17.54
C ARG A 39 12.50 0.42 18.19
N ASN A 40 11.23 0.27 18.58
CA ASN A 40 10.69 -0.94 19.20
C ASN A 40 10.12 -1.92 18.16
N GLU A 41 10.38 -1.68 16.87
CA GLU A 41 9.85 -2.46 15.74
C GLU A 41 8.31 -2.38 15.59
N GLU A 42 7.69 -1.37 16.16
CA GLU A 42 6.25 -1.16 16.08
C GLU A 42 5.92 -0.20 14.92
N LEU A 43 4.88 -0.53 14.15
CA LEU A 43 4.43 0.30 13.03
C LEU A 43 3.77 1.57 13.57
N VAL A 44 4.33 2.76 13.32
CA VAL A 44 3.79 4.03 13.83
C VAL A 44 3.17 4.91 12.74
N ALA A 45 3.52 4.67 11.48
CA ALA A 45 2.90 5.32 10.35
C ALA A 45 2.99 4.48 9.09
N VAL A 46 2.03 4.67 8.18
CA VAL A 46 2.10 4.20 6.81
C VAL A 46 1.89 5.38 5.87
N LEU A 47 2.79 5.56 4.91
CA LEU A 47 2.56 6.49 3.79
C LEU A 47 2.10 5.67 2.58
N ALA A 48 0.84 5.83 2.19
CA ALA A 48 0.32 5.23 0.97
C ALA A 48 0.46 6.21 -0.20
N GLU A 49 1.27 5.85 -1.17
CA GLU A 49 1.53 6.60 -2.40
C GLU A 49 0.71 5.98 -3.53
N ALA A 50 -0.42 6.61 -3.86
CA ALA A 50 -1.25 6.22 -4.99
C ALA A 50 -0.80 6.99 -6.24
N ASN A 51 -0.59 6.28 -7.34
CA ASN A 51 -0.28 6.88 -8.64
C ASN A 51 -1.48 6.68 -9.55
N ASP A 52 -1.96 7.74 -10.17
CA ASP A 52 -3.01 7.64 -11.16
C ASP A 52 -2.46 7.31 -12.55
N THR A 53 -3.35 7.01 -13.50
CA THR A 53 -2.99 6.72 -14.89
C THR A 53 -2.58 7.96 -15.70
N PHE A 54 -2.75 9.16 -15.13
CA PHE A 54 -2.41 10.44 -15.75
C PHE A 54 -1.07 11.01 -15.25
N GLY A 55 -0.39 10.31 -14.34
CA GLY A 55 0.92 10.68 -13.79
C GLY A 55 0.86 11.55 -12.54
N GLU A 56 -0.32 11.79 -11.98
CA GLU A 56 -0.49 12.41 -10.68
C GLU A 56 -0.20 11.42 -9.55
N ARG A 57 0.39 11.95 -8.47
CA ARG A 57 0.78 11.19 -7.29
C ARG A 57 0.15 11.79 -6.04
N HIS A 58 -0.51 10.95 -5.27
CA HIS A 58 -1.12 11.32 -3.99
C HIS A 58 -0.53 10.53 -2.83
N LEU A 59 -0.26 11.24 -1.74
CA LEU A 59 0.32 10.68 -0.52
C LEU A 59 -0.72 10.73 0.60
N TYR A 60 -1.12 9.57 1.11
CA TYR A 60 -1.95 9.44 2.31
C TYR A 60 -1.09 9.07 3.50
N LEU A 61 -1.10 9.92 4.52
CA LEU A 61 -0.46 9.61 5.80
C LEU A 61 -1.46 8.92 6.72
N LEU A 62 -1.22 7.64 7.00
CA LEU A 62 -1.97 6.81 7.92
C LEU A 62 -1.19 6.70 9.23
N ALA A 63 -1.65 7.37 10.26
CA ALA A 63 -1.05 7.36 11.59
C ALA A 63 -2.08 7.85 12.60
N HIS A 64 -2.04 7.34 13.82
CA HIS A 64 -2.91 7.83 14.90
C HIS A 64 -2.54 9.27 15.30
N ALA A 65 -3.54 10.02 15.78
CA ALA A 65 -3.28 11.27 16.47
C ALA A 65 -2.40 10.97 17.70
N ASP A 66 -1.40 11.80 17.96
CA ASP A 66 -0.45 11.64 19.07
C ASP A 66 0.52 10.44 18.96
N GLY A 67 0.54 9.76 17.80
CA GLY A 67 1.59 8.80 17.43
C GLY A 67 1.62 7.42 18.12
N PRO A 68 0.54 6.86 18.72
CA PRO A 68 0.60 5.47 19.18
C PRO A 68 0.77 4.51 17.99
N PRO A 69 1.36 3.31 18.21
CA PRO A 69 1.54 2.32 17.16
C PRO A 69 0.21 1.80 16.59
N ILE A 70 0.24 1.55 15.28
CA ILE A 70 -0.79 0.85 14.52
C ILE A 70 -0.71 -0.64 14.87
N ARG A 71 -1.81 -1.21 15.37
CA ARG A 71 -1.88 -2.63 15.74
C ARG A 71 -2.00 -3.49 14.48
N ASP A 72 -1.49 -4.71 14.54
CA ASP A 72 -1.63 -5.67 13.45
C ASP A 72 -3.11 -5.99 13.20
N GLY A 73 -3.57 -5.85 11.96
CA GLY A 73 -4.97 -6.01 11.57
C GLY A 73 -5.90 -4.86 11.95
N GLU A 74 -5.36 -3.78 12.52
CA GLU A 74 -6.13 -2.57 12.80
C GLU A 74 -6.65 -1.95 11.50
N THR A 75 -7.88 -1.44 11.57
CA THR A 75 -8.47 -0.67 10.47
C THR A 75 -8.26 0.81 10.76
N ILE A 76 -7.61 1.52 9.84
CA ILE A 76 -7.41 2.95 9.91
C ILE A 76 -8.26 3.58 8.82
N ASP A 77 -9.28 4.32 9.24
CA ASP A 77 -10.12 5.09 8.34
C ASP A 77 -9.45 6.44 8.02
N ARG A 78 -9.38 6.76 6.73
CA ARG A 78 -9.04 8.09 6.26
C ARG A 78 -10.03 8.54 5.21
N SER A 79 -10.57 9.74 5.44
CA SER A 79 -11.47 10.39 4.51
C SER A 79 -10.77 10.67 3.19
N LYS A 80 -11.42 10.29 2.09
CA LYS A 80 -10.92 10.47 0.73
C LYS A 80 -10.84 11.95 0.41
N VAL A 81 -9.63 12.44 0.14
CA VAL A 81 -9.40 13.84 -0.23
C VAL A 81 -9.29 14.02 -1.76
N PHE A 82 -9.14 12.95 -2.56
CA PHE A 82 -8.92 13.10 -4.02
C PHE A 82 -9.29 11.87 -4.90
N HIS A 83 -9.42 12.11 -6.21
CA HIS A 83 -9.86 11.18 -7.26
C HIS A 83 -8.73 10.23 -7.72
N VAL A 84 -8.45 9.18 -6.94
CA VAL A 84 -7.33 8.23 -7.23
C VAL A 84 -7.65 7.12 -8.25
N SER A 85 -8.82 7.17 -8.90
CA SER A 85 -9.19 6.24 -9.98
C SER A 85 -10.33 6.82 -10.83
N PRO A 86 -10.33 6.67 -12.17
CA PRO A 86 -11.46 7.01 -13.03
C PRO A 86 -12.69 6.11 -12.78
N PHE A 87 -12.54 5.02 -12.01
CA PHE A 87 -13.62 4.06 -11.72
C PHE A 87 -14.23 4.22 -10.33
N MET A 88 -13.82 5.20 -9.52
CA MET A 88 -14.31 5.35 -8.14
C MET A 88 -14.70 6.79 -7.81
N ALA A 89 -15.94 6.99 -7.34
CA ALA A 89 -16.48 8.28 -6.94
C ALA A 89 -15.64 8.96 -5.83
N VAL A 90 -15.52 10.29 -5.87
CA VAL A 90 -14.71 11.14 -4.95
C VAL A 90 -15.10 11.01 -3.48
N ALA A 91 -16.31 10.53 -3.18
CA ALA A 91 -16.84 10.43 -1.81
C ALA A 91 -16.56 9.04 -1.19
N GLY A 92 -16.21 9.02 0.10
CA GLY A 92 -16.12 7.81 0.93
C GLY A 92 -14.89 7.79 1.86
N ASP A 93 -14.90 6.90 2.85
CA ASP A 93 -13.73 6.57 3.66
C ASP A 93 -12.99 5.38 3.04
N TYR A 94 -11.66 5.40 3.12
CA TYR A 94 -10.83 4.23 2.81
C TYR A 94 -10.41 3.57 4.12
N PRO A 95 -11.08 2.48 4.56
CA PRO A 95 -10.54 1.60 5.57
C PRO A 95 -9.28 0.93 5.04
N PHE A 96 -8.14 1.30 5.61
CA PHE A 96 -6.87 0.64 5.38
C PHE A 96 -6.62 -0.39 6.48
N ARG A 97 -6.22 -1.60 6.10
CA ARG A 97 -5.80 -2.64 7.03
C ARG A 97 -4.42 -3.18 6.67
N PHE A 98 -3.55 -3.25 7.67
CA PHE A 98 -2.19 -3.77 7.51
C PHE A 98 -1.95 -4.96 8.41
N HIS A 99 -1.38 -6.01 7.84
CA HIS A 99 -0.73 -7.08 8.61
C HIS A 99 0.75 -7.09 8.28
N THR A 100 1.58 -6.98 9.30
CA THR A 100 3.05 -6.92 9.17
C THR A 100 3.74 -8.02 9.97
N ARG A 101 3.01 -8.77 10.80
CA ARG A 101 3.56 -9.84 11.65
C ARG A 101 3.66 -11.20 10.94
N GLY A 102 4.59 -12.03 11.42
CA GLY A 102 4.69 -13.44 11.00
C GLY A 102 5.30 -13.67 9.62
N GLY A 103 6.19 -12.78 9.16
CA GLY A 103 6.90 -12.93 7.88
C GLY A 103 6.03 -12.78 6.64
N ARG A 104 4.76 -12.39 6.80
CA ARG A 104 3.84 -12.04 5.72
C ARG A 104 3.48 -10.57 5.83
N ARG A 105 3.37 -9.91 4.68
CA ARG A 105 2.85 -8.55 4.59
C ARG A 105 1.55 -8.57 3.83
N LEU A 106 0.56 -7.86 4.34
CA LEU A 106 -0.71 -7.63 3.67
C LEU A 106 -1.10 -6.17 3.86
N ALA A 107 -1.42 -5.50 2.76
CA ALA A 107 -2.07 -4.21 2.73
C ALA A 107 -3.41 -4.39 2.05
N ARG A 108 -4.49 -4.02 2.73
CA ARG A 108 -5.85 -4.10 2.22
C ARG A 108 -6.48 -2.71 2.24
N ILE A 109 -7.17 -2.40 1.16
CA ILE A 109 -8.01 -1.21 1.03
C ILE A 109 -9.40 -1.72 0.65
N GLU A 110 -10.38 -1.41 1.48
CA GLU A 110 -11.79 -1.67 1.18
C GLU A 110 -12.46 -0.35 0.81
N HIS A 111 -13.43 -0.39 -0.10
CA HIS A 111 -14.23 0.78 -0.45
C HIS A 111 -15.68 0.35 -0.68
N ALA A 112 -16.60 0.94 0.07
CA ALA A 112 -18.02 0.78 -0.14
C ALA A 112 -18.52 1.88 -1.10
N GLY A 113 -18.99 1.49 -2.27
CA GLY A 113 -19.69 2.37 -3.20
C GLY A 113 -21.10 2.68 -2.73
N ALA A 114 -21.68 3.77 -3.25
CA ALA A 114 -22.99 4.29 -2.85
C ALA A 114 -24.19 3.32 -3.08
N GLY A 115 -23.98 2.23 -3.84
CA GLY A 115 -25.00 1.20 -4.12
C GLY A 115 -24.79 -0.14 -3.41
N GLY A 116 -23.84 -0.24 -2.46
CA GLY A 116 -23.50 -1.50 -1.78
C GLY A 116 -22.38 -2.32 -2.44
N ASP A 117 -21.79 -1.83 -3.54
CA ASP A 117 -20.63 -2.46 -4.16
C ASP A 117 -19.39 -2.26 -3.28
N LEU A 118 -18.85 -3.36 -2.75
CA LEU A 118 -17.63 -3.37 -1.96
C LEU A 118 -16.44 -3.74 -2.85
N LEU A 119 -15.62 -2.74 -3.19
CA LEU A 119 -14.33 -2.99 -3.83
C LEU A 119 -13.34 -3.41 -2.76
N HIS A 120 -12.92 -4.67 -2.79
CA HIS A 120 -11.82 -5.17 -1.97
C HIS A 120 -10.55 -5.28 -2.80
N THR A 121 -9.55 -4.47 -2.47
CA THR A 121 -8.21 -4.60 -3.06
C THR A 121 -7.22 -4.98 -1.97
N SER A 122 -6.37 -5.96 -2.26
CA SER A 122 -5.32 -6.35 -1.33
C SER A 122 -4.06 -6.78 -2.04
N ILE A 123 -2.93 -6.38 -1.47
CA ILE A 123 -1.60 -6.85 -1.87
C ILE A 123 -1.08 -7.66 -0.69
N SER A 124 -0.80 -8.94 -0.91
CA SER A 124 -0.24 -9.80 0.11
C SER A 124 0.93 -10.63 -0.42
N GLY A 125 1.87 -10.95 0.45
CA GLY A 125 3.04 -11.75 0.10
C GLY A 125 3.84 -12.17 1.33
N ALA A 126 4.72 -13.16 1.14
CA ALA A 126 5.73 -13.50 2.13
C ALA A 126 6.94 -12.59 1.95
N VAL A 127 7.48 -12.08 3.05
CA VAL A 127 8.74 -11.34 3.05
C VAL A 127 9.85 -12.32 2.71
N GLN A 128 10.70 -11.94 1.76
CA GLN A 128 11.87 -12.71 1.37
C GLN A 128 13.07 -11.76 1.29
N PRO A 129 14.27 -12.23 1.66
CA PRO A 129 15.49 -11.45 1.42
C PRO A 129 15.62 -11.07 -0.06
N LEU A 130 16.02 -9.82 -0.31
CA LEU A 130 16.27 -9.33 -1.66
C LEU A 130 17.57 -9.95 -2.20
N SER A 131 17.46 -11.15 -2.75
CA SER A 131 18.56 -11.87 -3.39
C SER A 131 18.19 -12.29 -4.81
N THR A 132 19.19 -12.62 -5.62
CA THR A 132 19.02 -12.91 -7.05
C THR A 132 18.01 -14.02 -7.33
N GLY A 133 18.01 -15.10 -6.54
CA GLY A 133 17.12 -16.26 -6.77
C GLY A 133 15.62 -15.92 -6.65
N PRO A 134 15.15 -15.42 -5.49
CA PRO A 134 13.78 -14.93 -5.32
C PRO A 134 13.38 -13.86 -6.33
N LEU A 135 14.30 -12.95 -6.69
CA LEU A 135 14.03 -11.87 -7.63
C LEU A 135 13.82 -12.41 -9.06
N LEU A 136 14.67 -13.33 -9.53
CA LEU A 136 14.51 -14.00 -10.82
C LEU A 136 13.23 -14.83 -10.87
N ARG A 137 12.90 -15.54 -9.78
CA ARG A 137 11.64 -16.30 -9.66
C ARG A 137 10.42 -15.37 -9.74
N ALA A 138 10.45 -14.24 -9.04
CA ALA A 138 9.39 -13.24 -9.12
C ALA A 138 9.28 -12.67 -10.54
N PHE A 139 10.41 -12.31 -11.15
CA PHE A 139 10.48 -11.82 -12.53
C PHE A 139 9.89 -12.81 -13.53
N CYS A 140 10.11 -14.12 -13.42
CA CYS A 140 9.51 -15.10 -14.33
C CYS A 140 8.00 -15.33 -14.07
N ARG A 141 7.51 -15.07 -12.85
CA ARG A 141 6.09 -15.25 -12.48
C ARG A 141 5.22 -14.04 -12.82
N ILE A 142 5.79 -12.83 -12.81
CA ILE A 142 5.07 -11.58 -13.09
C ILE A 142 4.56 -11.46 -14.54
N PRO A 143 5.29 -11.80 -15.61
CA PRO A 143 4.79 -11.68 -16.98
C PRO A 143 3.60 -12.60 -17.23
N LEU A 144 3.54 -13.80 -16.62
CA LEU A 144 2.34 -14.65 -16.67
C LEU A 144 1.12 -13.97 -16.03
N LEU A 145 1.34 -13.13 -15.01
CA LEU A 145 0.33 -12.36 -14.30
C LEU A 145 -0.12 -11.14 -15.11
N THR A 146 0.81 -10.41 -15.74
CA THR A 146 0.51 -9.31 -16.67
C THR A 146 -0.22 -9.81 -17.91
N PHE A 147 0.24 -10.90 -18.55
CA PHE A 147 -0.46 -11.53 -19.66
C PHE A 147 -1.85 -12.02 -19.23
N GLY A 148 -1.98 -12.62 -18.04
CA GLY A 148 -3.28 -13.06 -17.50
C GLY A 148 -4.25 -11.90 -17.24
N ILE A 149 -3.77 -10.73 -16.81
CA ILE A 149 -4.60 -9.52 -16.66
C ILE A 149 -5.02 -9.01 -18.04
N VAL A 150 -4.09 -8.88 -18.99
CA VAL A 150 -4.37 -8.39 -20.36
C VAL A 150 -5.36 -9.32 -21.09
N LEU A 151 -5.22 -10.64 -20.97
CA LEU A 151 -6.16 -11.63 -21.53
C LEU A 151 -7.54 -11.62 -20.87
N ARG A 152 -7.68 -11.07 -19.66
CA ARG A 152 -8.95 -11.06 -18.93
C ARG A 152 -9.71 -9.74 -19.11
N ILE A 153 -9.06 -8.73 -19.69
CA ILE A 153 -9.64 -7.42 -20.02
C ILE A 153 -9.89 -7.22 -21.52
N HIS A 154 -9.50 -8.19 -22.36
CA HIS A 154 -9.83 -8.31 -23.79
C HIS A 154 -10.67 -9.56 -24.03
#